data_AF-A0A8T7ISS1-F1
#
_entry.id   AF-A0A8T7ISS1-F1
#
_cell.length_a   1.000
_cell.length_b   1.000
_cell.length_c   1.000
_cell.angle_alpha   90.00
_cell.angle_beta   90.00
_cell.angle_gamma   90.00
#
_symmetry.space_group_name_H-M   'P 1'
#
loop_
_entity.id
_entity.type
_entity.pdbx_description
1 polymer ?
#
loop_
_entity_poly.entity_id
_entity_poly.type
_entity_poly.pdbx_seq_one_letter_code
_entity_poly.pdbx_strand_id
1 'polypeptide(L)' 'HDTQSDAYALLNAAISYQTTWGSLRLYGTNLTDEMFATRGFGSFGNNPANGYVTEPYYQLGEPRSVGVSLEVNW' A
#
# COMPACT_ATOMS: atom_id res chain seq x y z
N HIS A 1 -20.52 15.83 1.52
CA HIS A 1 -19.37 15.17 0.85
C HIS A 1 -18.49 14.70 2.00
N ASP A 2 -18.90 13.65 2.70
CA ASP A 2 -18.58 13.49 4.13
C ASP A 2 -17.73 12.25 4.43
N THR A 3 -17.28 11.55 3.38
CA THR A 3 -16.43 10.38 3.55
C THR A 3 -14.99 10.83 3.71
N GLN A 4 -14.58 11.04 4.96
CA GLN A 4 -13.20 11.33 5.35
C GLN A 4 -12.49 10.00 5.68
N SER A 5 -11.22 9.88 5.31
CA SER A 5 -10.43 8.69 5.64
C SER A 5 -10.06 8.67 7.13
N ASP A 6 -10.03 7.49 7.72
CA ASP A 6 -9.43 7.29 9.04
C ASP A 6 -7.94 7.63 9.01
N ALA A 7 -7.43 8.16 10.11
CA ALA A 7 -5.99 8.41 10.24
C ALA A 7 -5.25 7.08 10.41
N TYR A 8 -4.20 6.88 9.62
CA TYR A 8 -3.35 5.69 9.68
C TYR A 8 -1.87 6.09 9.63
N ALA A 9 -1.01 5.18 10.10
CA ALA A 9 0.44 5.33 10.04
C ALA A 9 1.06 4.06 9.46
N LEU A 10 2.00 4.21 8.52
CA LEU A 10 2.69 3.10 7.89
C LEU A 10 4.16 3.09 8.28
N LEU A 11 4.64 1.95 8.76
CA LEU A 11 6.06 1.71 8.97
C LEU A 11 6.67 1.02 7.74
N ASN A 12 7.59 1.70 7.06
CA ASN A 12 8.36 1.15 5.95
C ASN A 12 9.85 1.19 6.31
N ALA A 13 10.61 0.18 5.91
CA ALA A 13 12.05 0.14 6.16
C ALA A 13 12.82 -0.50 5.01
N ALA A 14 14.08 -0.10 4.86
CA ALA A 14 15.02 -0.74 3.96
C ALA A 14 16.44 -0.69 4.53
N ILE A 15 17.21 -1.73 4.26
CA ILE A 15 18.63 -1.84 4.60
C ILE A 15 19.38 -2.21 3.32
N SER A 16 20.48 -1.51 3.04
CA SER A 16 21.31 -1.73 1.87
C SER A 16 22.76 -1.98 2.26
N TYR A 17 23.43 -2.84 1.50
CA TYR A 17 24.86 -3.13 1.61
C TYR A 17 25.51 -2.96 0.23
N GLN A 18 26.45 -2.03 0.14
CA GLN A 18 27.20 -1.74 -1.10
C GLN A 18 28.59 -2.36 -1.08
N THR A 19 29.02 -2.90 -2.22
CA THR A 19 30.36 -3.43 -2.48
C THR A 19 30.91 -2.86 -3.78
N THR A 20 32.17 -3.18 -4.10
CA THR A 20 32.78 -2.77 -5.38
C THR A 20 32.13 -3.45 -6.59
N TRP A 21 31.59 -4.66 -6.42
CA TRP A 21 30.99 -5.46 -7.50
C TRP A 21 29.47 -5.27 -7.61
N GLY A 22 28.81 -4.58 -6.69
CA GLY A 22 27.36 -4.42 -6.72
C GLY A 22 26.73 -3.95 -5.40
N SER A 23 25.43 -4.16 -5.25
CA SER A 23 24.70 -3.85 -4.02
C SER A 23 23.58 -4.86 -3.72
N LEU A 24 23.36 -5.14 -2.45
CA LEU A 24 22.26 -5.94 -1.94
C LEU A 24 21.35 -5.05 -1.10
N ARG A 25 20.03 -5.13 -1.31
CA ARG A 25 19.04 -4.40 -0.53
C ARG A 25 17.91 -5.30 -0.08
N LEU A 26 17.57 -5.20 1.21
CA LEU A 26 16.37 -5.77 1.81
C LEU A 26 15.41 -4.62 2.12
N TYR A 27 14.14 -4.77 1.79
CA TYR A 27 13.14 -3.73 2.03
C TYR A 27 11.80 -4.33 2.40
N GLY A 28 10.96 -3.54 3.07
CA GLY A 28 9.58 -3.89 3.33
C GLY A 28 8.69 -2.66 3.48
N THR A 29 7.45 -2.83 3.04
CA THR A 29 6.38 -1.84 3.10
C THR A 29 5.27 -2.35 4.01
N ASN A 30 4.60 -1.44 4.71
CA ASN A 30 3.52 -1.73 5.64
C ASN A 30 3.91 -2.81 6.67
N LEU A 31 5.05 -2.64 7.35
CA LEU A 31 5.65 -3.66 8.23
C LEU A 31 4.77 -4.02 9.43
N THR A 32 3.86 -3.12 9.82
CA THR A 32 2.86 -3.33 10.87
C THR A 32 1.58 -4.01 10.37
N ASP A 33 1.47 -4.28 9.06
CA ASP A 33 0.31 -4.91 8.42
C ASP A 33 -1.00 -4.13 8.63
N GLU A 34 -0.92 -2.80 8.54
CA GLU A 34 -2.05 -1.89 8.69
C GLU A 34 -3.02 -2.04 7.51
N MET A 35 -4.32 -2.18 7.81
CA MET A 35 -5.36 -2.16 6.80
C MET A 35 -5.84 -0.72 6.58
N PHE A 36 -5.40 -0.10 5.48
CA PHE A 36 -5.72 1.29 5.19
C PHE A 36 -6.37 1.45 3.81
N ALA A 37 -7.24 2.46 3.67
CA ALA A 37 -7.83 2.83 2.40
C ALA A 37 -6.96 3.87 1.69
N THR A 38 -6.63 3.64 0.42
CA THR A 38 -5.94 4.62 -0.44
C THR A 38 -6.92 5.61 -1.07
N ARG A 39 -8.17 5.19 -1.26
CA ARG A 39 -9.23 6.03 -1.82
C ARG A 39 -10.60 5.58 -1.33
N GLY A 40 -11.43 6.55 -0.96
CA GLY A 40 -12.86 6.36 -0.72
C GLY A 40 -13.70 6.92 -1.87
N PHE A 41 -14.73 6.19 -2.25
CA PHE A 41 -15.80 6.64 -3.15
C PHE A 41 -17.11 6.51 -2.37
N GLY A 42 -18.03 7.47 -2.47
CA GLY A 42 -19.27 7.41 -1.69
C GLY A 42 -20.35 8.39 -2.11
N SER A 43 -20.14 9.12 -3.20
CA SER A 43 -21.09 10.09 -3.75
C SER A 43 -21.95 9.53 -4.89
N PHE A 44 -21.74 8.26 -5.27
CA PHE A 44 -22.49 7.57 -6.32
C PHE A 44 -22.48 6.06 -6.07
N GLY A 45 -23.55 5.37 -6.48
CA GLY A 45 -23.58 3.90 -6.47
C GLY A 45 -22.66 3.33 -7.55
N ASN A 46 -21.71 2.49 -7.17
CA ASN A 46 -20.74 1.86 -8.08
C ASN A 46 -20.91 0.33 -8.20
N ASN A 47 -21.88 -0.24 -7.47
CA ASN A 47 -22.06 -1.68 -7.34
C ASN A 47 -23.33 -2.15 -8.09
N PRO A 48 -23.22 -2.78 -9.28
CA PRO A 48 -24.40 -3.27 -10.00
C PRO A 48 -25.13 -4.40 -9.26
N ALA A 49 -24.47 -5.13 -8.37
CA ALA A 49 -25.05 -6.27 -7.66
C ALA A 49 -26.05 -5.86 -6.56
N ASN A 50 -25.96 -4.62 -6.05
CA ASN A 50 -26.90 -4.07 -5.07
C ASN A 50 -27.89 -3.07 -5.70
N GLY A 51 -27.93 -2.98 -7.04
CA GLY A 51 -28.79 -2.02 -7.74
C GLY A 51 -28.27 -0.58 -7.70
N TYR A 52 -26.95 -0.38 -7.59
CA TYR A 52 -26.31 0.94 -7.53
C TYR A 52 -26.77 1.79 -6.35
N VAL A 53 -27.04 1.17 -5.20
CA VAL A 53 -27.25 1.91 -3.96
C VAL A 53 -25.98 2.68 -3.63
N THR A 54 -26.13 3.94 -3.23
CA THR A 54 -24.99 4.78 -2.84
C THR A 54 -24.47 4.31 -1.48
N GLU A 55 -23.27 3.75 -1.48
CA GLU A 55 -22.57 3.25 -0.30
C GLU A 55 -21.10 3.68 -0.36
N PRO A 56 -20.43 3.83 0.80
CA PRO A 56 -19.00 4.09 0.82
C PRO A 56 -18.24 2.84 0.37
N TYR A 57 -17.48 2.97 -0.72
CA TYR A 57 -16.55 1.98 -1.23
C TYR A 57 -15.12 2.43 -0.97
N TYR A 58 -14.33 1.55 -0.36
CA TYR A 58 -12.92 1.82 -0.06
C TYR A 58 -12.03 0.93 -0.92
N GLN A 59 -11.11 1.56 -1.65
CA GLN A 59 -10.00 0.85 -2.26
C GLN A 59 -8.89 0.71 -1.22
N LEU A 60 -8.62 -0.53 -0.81
CA LEU A 60 -7.55 -0.83 0.15
C LEU A 60 -6.17 -0.66 -0.48
N GLY A 61 -5.21 -0.21 0.34
CA GLY A 61 -3.79 -0.20 0.00
C GLY A 61 -3.18 -1.59 0.01
N GLU A 62 -1.91 -1.66 -0.42
CA GLU A 62 -1.15 -2.91 -0.42
C GLU A 62 -0.96 -3.43 1.02
N PRO A 63 -1.15 -4.75 1.27
CA PRO A 63 -0.84 -5.36 2.56
C PRO A 63 0.67 -5.33 2.84
N ARG A 64 1.11 -5.86 3.98
CA ARG A 64 2.54 -6.02 4.26
C ARG A 64 3.26 -6.75 3.12
N SER A 65 4.35 -6.16 2.64
CA SER A 65 5.19 -6.72 1.59
C SER A 65 6.67 -6.61 1.96
N VAL A 66 7.45 -7.63 1.61
CA VAL A 66 8.91 -7.68 1.83
C VAL A 66 9.62 -8.12 0.56
N GLY A 67 10.79 -7.55 0.31
CA GLY A 67 11.54 -7.81 -0.91
C GLY A 67 13.05 -7.73 -0.73
N VAL A 68 13.74 -8.35 -1.68
CA VAL A 68 15.19 -8.30 -1.83
C VAL A 68 15.53 -7.88 -3.24
N SER A 69 16.57 -7.06 -3.41
CA SER A 69 17.12 -6.72 -4.72
C SER A 69 18.64 -6.83 -4.71
N LEU A 70 19.19 -7.37 -5.79
CA LEU A 70 20.62 -7.46 -6.06
C LEU A 70 20.92 -6.66 -7.34
N GLU A 71 21.86 -5.74 -7.26
CA GLU A 71 22.42 -5.03 -8.39
C GLU A 71 23.88 -5.45 -8.54
N VAL A 72 24.34 -5.68 -9.76
CA VAL A 72 25.71 -6.12 -10.05
C VAL A 72 26.30 -5.18 -11.10
N ASN A 73 27.52 -4.73 -10.86
CA ASN A 73 28.27 -3.84 -11.74
C ASN A 73 29.11 -4.70 -12.69
N TRP A 74 28.78 -4.68 -13.97
CA TRP A 74 29.47 -5.42 -15.05
C TRP A 74 30.10 -4.45 -16.03
#